data_AF-A0AAE3N9G0-F1
#
_entry.id   AF-A0AAE3N9G0-F1
#
_cell.length_a   1.000
_cell.length_b   1.000
_cell.length_c   1.000
_cell.angle_alpha   90.00
_cell.angle_beta   90.00
_cell.angle_gamma   90.00
#
_symmetry.space_group_name_H-M   'P 1'
#
loop_
_entity.id
_entity.type
_entity.pdbx_description
1 polymer ?
#
loop_
_entity_poly.entity_id
_entity_poly.type
_entity_poly.pdbx_seq_one_letter_code
_entity_poly.pdbx_strand_id
1 'polypeptide(L)'
;MRNVDFAQWQQWMLLAVASIGLLALIYWLGSSARERLRQKRRILAARVRSGHAALDMPSTHGELDENQSHWGTVGRADGQALIVDEQPTIQICYRDAYGKAVYRLIEVEQLDLHRQAIVAKGNSLYDPRIFPLERIVEVRNSATGKPFNLGLWVEAVRVARRRRAERTDLQSLDGHA
;
A
#
# COMPACT_ATOMS: atom_id res chain seq x y z
N MET A 1 -47.03 -38.21 -30.83
CA MET A 1 -46.54 -36.87 -30.42
C MET A 1 -46.16 -36.98 -28.94
N ARG A 2 -44.87 -36.86 -28.61
CA ARG A 2 -44.39 -36.94 -27.22
C ARG A 2 -44.76 -35.62 -26.53
N ASN A 3 -45.74 -35.66 -25.63
CA ASN A 3 -46.00 -34.57 -24.69
C ASN A 3 -44.78 -34.50 -23.77
N VAL A 4 -43.83 -33.63 -24.10
CA VAL A 4 -42.73 -33.32 -23.21
C VAL A 4 -43.36 -32.51 -22.08
N ASP A 5 -43.39 -33.09 -20.88
CA ASP A 5 -43.97 -32.46 -19.71
C ASP A 5 -43.30 -31.09 -19.50
N PHE A 6 -44.10 -30.03 -19.61
CA PHE A 6 -43.64 -28.64 -19.48
C PHE A 6 -42.88 -28.42 -18.16
N ALA A 7 -43.30 -29.15 -17.11
CA ALA A 7 -42.63 -29.17 -15.81
C ALA A 7 -41.19 -29.72 -15.88
N GLN A 8 -40.94 -30.75 -16.69
CA GLN A 8 -39.61 -31.31 -16.88
C GLN A 8 -38.71 -30.32 -17.63
N TRP A 9 -39.25 -29.63 -18.63
CA TRP A 9 -38.49 -28.60 -19.37
C TRP A 9 -38.11 -27.41 -18.48
N GLN A 10 -39.02 -26.96 -17.62
CA GLN A 10 -38.75 -25.91 -16.64
C GLN A 10 -37.67 -26.31 -15.63
N GLN A 11 -37.67 -27.57 -15.15
CA GLN A 11 -36.61 -28.06 -14.27
C GLN A 11 -35.23 -28.04 -14.94
N TRP A 12 -35.14 -28.48 -16.20
CA TRP A 12 -33.89 -28.41 -16.96
C TRP A 12 -33.38 -26.98 -17.14
N MET A 13 -34.28 -26.03 -17.38
CA MET A 13 -33.92 -24.62 -17.51
C MET A 13 -33.37 -24.04 -16.20
N LEU A 14 -34.01 -24.35 -15.07
CA LEU A 14 -33.54 -23.90 -13.74
C LEU A 14 -32.18 -24.51 -13.39
N LEU A 15 -31.97 -25.80 -13.65
CA LEU A 15 -30.68 -26.46 -13.45
C LEU A 15 -29.58 -25.86 -14.34
N ALA A 16 -29.90 -25.51 -15.59
CA ALA A 16 -28.96 -24.86 -16.49
C ALA A 16 -28.56 -23.47 -15.96
N VAL A 17 -29.52 -22.65 -15.51
CA VAL A 17 -29.24 -21.33 -14.95
C VAL A 17 -28.42 -21.43 -13.66
N ALA A 18 -28.78 -22.35 -12.76
CA ALA A 18 -28.06 -22.58 -11.52
C ALA A 18 -26.61 -23.04 -11.76
N SER A 19 -26.39 -23.94 -12.73
CA SER A 19 -25.05 -24.42 -13.06
C SER A 19 -24.17 -23.33 -13.68
N ILE A 20 -24.72 -22.49 -14.56
CA ILE A 20 -24.00 -21.32 -15.13
C ILE A 20 -23.66 -20.32 -14.02
N GLY A 21 -24.60 -20.03 -13.12
CA GLY A 21 -24.36 -19.14 -11.97
C GLY A 21 -23.25 -19.67 -11.06
N LEU A 22 -23.26 -20.97 -10.77
CA LEU A 22 -22.22 -21.63 -9.98
C LEU A 22 -20.84 -21.55 -10.66
N LEU A 23 -20.77 -21.82 -11.97
CA LEU A 23 -19.54 -21.71 -12.75
C LEU A 23 -18.99 -20.28 -12.76
N ALA A 24 -19.86 -19.27 -12.91
CA ALA A 24 -19.47 -17.87 -12.86
C ALA A 24 -18.91 -17.48 -11.48
N LEU A 25 -19.53 -17.96 -10.40
CA LEU A 25 -19.09 -17.73 -9.03
C LEU A 25 -17.69 -18.35 -8.78
N ILE A 26 -17.49 -19.60 -9.19
CA ILE A 26 -16.21 -20.29 -9.08
C ILE A 26 -15.14 -19.57 -9.89
N TYR A 27 -15.47 -19.12 -11.11
CA TYR A 27 -14.53 -18.37 -11.95
C TYR A 27 -14.13 -17.04 -11.30
N TRP A 28 -15.10 -16.32 -10.71
CA TRP A 28 -14.85 -15.05 -10.03
C TRP A 28 -13.96 -15.23 -8.78
N LEU A 29 -14.26 -16.23 -7.94
CA LEU A 29 -13.41 -16.61 -6.79
C LEU A 29 -12.01 -17.03 -7.23
N GLY A 30 -11.91 -17.84 -8.29
CA GLY A 30 -10.64 -18.33 -8.83
C GLY A 30 -9.79 -17.24 -9.47
N SER A 31 -10.40 -16.26 -10.14
CA SER A 31 -9.70 -15.13 -10.76
C SER A 31 -9.00 -14.25 -9.71
N SER A 32 -9.68 -13.97 -8.59
CA SER A 32 -9.14 -13.24 -7.44
C SER A 32 -7.96 -13.96 -6.78
N ALA A 33 -8.01 -15.31 -6.72
CA ALA A 33 -6.92 -16.12 -6.17
C ALA A 33 -5.69 -16.19 -7.11
N ARG A 34 -5.91 -16.18 -8.43
CA ARG A 34 -4.84 -16.31 -9.44
C ARG A 34 -3.95 -15.06 -9.54
N GLU A 35 -4.47 -13.88 -9.23
CA GLU A 35 -3.66 -12.65 -9.18
C GLU A 35 -2.59 -12.69 -8.08
N ARG A 36 -2.91 -13.28 -6.92
CA ARG A 36 -1.97 -13.45 -5.80
C ARG A 36 -0.83 -14.43 -6.13
N LEU A 37 -1.11 -15.47 -6.91
CA LEU A 37 -0.10 -16.47 -7.30
C LEU A 37 0.87 -15.96 -8.37
N ARG A 38 0.41 -15.09 -9.28
CA ARG A 38 1.26 -14.50 -10.33
C ARG A 38 2.29 -13.50 -9.75
N GLN A 39 1.96 -12.82 -8.65
CA GLN A 39 2.91 -11.94 -7.95
C GLN A 39 4.05 -12.73 -7.29
N LYS A 40 3.76 -13.86 -6.64
CA LYS A 40 4.80 -14.70 -5.99
C LYS A 40 5.82 -15.29 -6.97
N ARG A 41 5.39 -15.65 -8.19
CA ARG A 41 6.30 -16.22 -9.21
C ARG A 41 7.27 -15.20 -9.81
N ARG A 42 6.92 -13.91 -9.86
CA ARG A 42 7.82 -12.85 -10.35
C ARG A 42 8.97 -12.55 -9.38
N ILE A 43 8.74 -12.71 -8.07
CA ILE A 43 9.76 -12.52 -7.03
C ILE A 43 10.83 -13.62 -7.09
N LEU A 44 10.43 -14.87 -7.32
CA LEU A 44 11.36 -15.99 -7.44
C LEU A 44 12.19 -15.94 -8.73
N ALA A 45 11.60 -15.50 -9.84
CA ALA A 45 12.32 -15.34 -11.11
C ALA A 45 13.36 -14.20 -11.07
N ALA A 46 13.09 -13.12 -10.32
CA ALA A 46 14.06 -12.04 -10.11
C ALA A 46 15.26 -12.50 -9.26
N ARG A 47 15.03 -13.38 -8.27
CA ARG A 47 16.08 -13.93 -7.40
C ARG A 47 17.11 -14.78 -8.14
N VAL A 48 16.71 -15.46 -9.23
CA VAL A 48 17.59 -16.39 -9.97
C VAL A 48 18.47 -15.67 -11.01
N ARG A 49 18.12 -14.43 -11.42
CA ARG A 49 18.85 -13.70 -12.48
C ARG A 49 19.84 -12.66 -11.96
N SER A 50 19.70 -12.20 -10.72
CA SER A 50 20.71 -11.35 -10.08
C SER A 50 21.64 -12.19 -9.22
N GLY A 51 22.69 -12.75 -9.81
CA GLY A 51 23.85 -13.27 -9.09
C GLY A 51 24.63 -12.15 -8.39
N HIS A 52 23.95 -11.34 -7.58
CA HIS A 52 24.55 -10.31 -6.75
C HIS A 52 24.40 -10.75 -5.30
N ALA A 53 25.57 -11.04 -4.73
CA ALA A 53 25.75 -11.38 -3.34
C ALA A 53 25.05 -10.35 -2.44
N ALA A 54 24.30 -10.89 -1.49
CA ALA A 54 23.81 -10.17 -0.34
C ALA A 54 25.00 -9.65 0.47
N LEU A 55 25.30 -8.37 0.34
CA LEU A 55 26.00 -7.61 1.38
C LEU A 55 25.02 -6.55 1.87
N ASP A 56 24.63 -6.71 3.12
CA ASP A 56 23.91 -5.78 3.98
C ASP A 56 22.49 -5.37 3.59
N MET A 57 21.61 -6.35 3.50
CA MET A 57 20.28 -6.19 4.09
C MET A 57 20.28 -6.94 5.43
N PRO A 58 20.18 -6.25 6.58
CA PRO A 58 19.87 -6.93 7.82
C PRO A 58 18.44 -7.45 7.70
N SER A 59 18.29 -8.66 7.21
CA SER A 59 17.08 -9.45 7.37
C SER A 59 17.03 -9.91 8.82
N THR A 60 16.61 -9.03 9.72
CA THR A 60 16.15 -9.43 11.04
C THR A 60 14.83 -10.17 10.86
N HIS A 61 14.94 -11.49 10.67
CA HIS A 61 13.96 -12.42 11.23
C HIS A 61 14.06 -12.33 12.75
N GLY A 62 13.55 -11.23 13.31
CA GLY A 62 13.29 -11.08 14.74
C GLY A 62 11.85 -11.48 14.97
N GLU A 63 11.67 -12.46 15.84
CA GLU A 63 10.40 -12.83 16.46
C GLU A 63 9.62 -11.57 16.85
N LEU A 64 8.36 -11.51 16.42
CA LEU A 64 7.44 -10.40 16.68
C LEU A 64 7.19 -10.31 18.19
N ASP A 65 8.02 -9.54 18.88
CA ASP A 65 7.65 -9.00 20.18
C ASP A 65 6.79 -7.75 19.94
N GLU A 66 5.54 -7.82 20.37
CA GLU A 66 4.39 -7.04 19.91
C GLU A 66 4.41 -5.56 20.37
N ASN A 67 5.53 -5.02 20.86
CA ASN A 67 5.49 -3.74 21.55
C ASN A 67 6.68 -2.77 21.35
N GLN A 68 7.53 -2.98 20.36
CA GLN A 68 8.62 -2.04 20.07
C GLN A 68 8.59 -1.58 18.61
N SER A 69 7.98 -0.41 18.38
CA SER A 69 8.17 0.34 17.16
C SER A 69 9.67 0.57 16.92
N HIS A 70 10.24 -0.03 15.88
CA HIS A 70 11.66 0.03 15.51
C HIS A 70 12.23 1.47 15.39
N TRP A 71 11.39 2.49 15.29
CA TRP A 71 11.77 3.91 15.29
C TRP A 71 12.06 4.50 16.69
N GLY A 72 11.71 3.80 17.76
CA GLY A 72 12.07 4.20 19.13
C GLY A 72 13.57 4.16 19.38
N THR A 73 14.29 3.28 18.69
CA THR A 73 15.72 3.01 18.92
C THR A 73 16.64 3.81 18.00
N VAL A 74 16.22 4.09 16.75
CA VAL A 74 17.05 4.81 15.76
C VAL A 74 17.32 6.27 16.17
N GLY A 75 16.49 6.86 17.02
CA GLY A 75 16.62 8.26 17.45
C GLY A 75 16.92 8.48 18.93
N ARG A 76 17.35 7.44 19.68
CA ARG A 76 17.62 7.56 21.13
C ARG A 76 19.11 7.71 21.47
N ALA A 77 20.02 7.41 20.55
CA ALA A 77 21.45 7.41 20.85
C ALA A 77 22.05 8.83 20.99
N ASP A 78 21.65 9.81 20.15
CA ASP A 78 22.45 11.05 20.02
C ASP A 78 21.67 12.38 20.13
N GLY A 79 20.38 12.36 20.51
CA GLY A 79 19.59 13.60 20.61
C GLY A 79 19.41 14.37 19.29
N GLN A 80 19.86 13.82 18.16
CA GLN A 80 19.69 14.42 16.84
C GLN A 80 18.23 14.28 16.40
N ALA A 81 17.69 15.37 15.83
CA ALA A 81 16.37 15.36 15.24
C ALA A 81 16.30 14.26 14.17
N LEU A 82 15.28 13.40 14.22
CA LEU A 82 15.00 12.47 13.13
C LEU A 82 14.65 13.31 11.89
N ILE A 83 15.61 13.50 10.99
CA ILE A 83 15.42 14.24 9.74
C ILE A 83 14.68 13.31 8.78
N VAL A 84 13.36 13.43 8.77
CA VAL A 84 12.47 12.75 7.83
C VAL A 84 12.10 13.75 6.74
N ASP A 85 12.27 13.35 5.48
CA ASP A 85 11.75 14.11 4.35
C ASP A 85 10.22 13.97 4.31
N GLU A 86 9.51 15.08 4.57
CA GLU A 86 8.05 15.13 4.58
C GLU A 86 7.46 15.37 3.18
N GLN A 87 8.27 15.80 2.21
CA GLN A 87 7.84 16.16 0.87
C GLN A 87 8.60 15.39 -0.21
N PRO A 88 8.63 14.05 -0.15
CA PRO A 88 9.36 13.27 -1.15
C PRO A 88 8.63 13.30 -2.50
N THR A 89 9.40 13.31 -3.58
CA THR A 89 8.90 13.02 -4.93
C THR A 89 8.90 11.50 -5.15
N ILE A 90 7.72 10.93 -5.37
CA ILE A 90 7.52 9.48 -5.46
C ILE A 90 6.70 9.11 -6.68
N GLN A 91 6.98 7.93 -7.24
CA GLN A 91 6.16 7.30 -8.25
C GLN A 91 5.20 6.32 -7.58
N ILE A 92 3.91 6.58 -7.68
CA ILE A 92 2.85 5.73 -7.11
C ILE A 92 2.16 4.92 -8.21
N CYS A 93 1.76 3.71 -7.85
CA CYS A 93 0.77 2.93 -8.59
C CYS A 93 -0.49 2.90 -7.73
N TYR A 94 -1.58 3.50 -8.19
CA TYR A 94 -2.86 3.52 -7.47
C TYR A 94 -3.98 2.88 -8.28
N ARG A 95 -5.00 2.40 -7.59
CA ARG A 95 -6.26 1.96 -8.21
C ARG A 95 -7.18 3.15 -8.37
N ASP A 96 -7.53 3.44 -9.62
CA ASP A 96 -8.52 4.46 -9.97
C ASP A 96 -9.94 4.05 -9.52
N ALA A 97 -10.93 4.94 -9.61
CA ALA A 97 -12.34 4.69 -9.28
C ALA A 97 -12.92 3.47 -10.02
N TYR A 98 -12.38 3.15 -11.20
CA TYR A 98 -12.75 1.99 -12.00
C TYR A 98 -11.93 0.73 -11.67
N GLY A 99 -11.08 0.75 -10.63
CA GLY A 99 -10.26 -0.37 -10.18
C GLY A 99 -9.00 -0.63 -11.04
N LYS A 100 -8.77 0.17 -12.07
CA LYS A 100 -7.59 0.08 -12.95
C LYS A 100 -6.34 0.60 -12.23
N ALA A 101 -5.24 -0.13 -12.36
CA ALA A 101 -3.94 0.31 -11.87
C ALA A 101 -3.35 1.41 -12.77
N VAL A 102 -3.01 2.55 -12.19
CA VAL A 102 -2.46 3.72 -12.87
C VAL A 102 -1.14 4.11 -12.19
N TYR A 103 -0.08 4.21 -13.00
CA TYR A 103 1.23 4.68 -12.55
C TYR A 103 1.33 6.19 -12.71
N ARG A 104 1.87 6.87 -11.70
CA ARG A 104 1.96 8.32 -11.69
C ARG A 104 3.12 8.82 -10.84
N LEU A 105 3.77 9.89 -11.30
CA LEU A 105 4.75 10.63 -10.52
C LEU A 105 4.01 11.73 -9.73
N ILE A 106 4.17 11.76 -8.41
CA ILE A 106 3.60 12.79 -7.55
C ILE A 106 4.69 13.41 -6.67
N GLU A 107 4.55 14.71 -6.43
CA GLU A 107 5.31 15.43 -5.40
C GLU A 107 4.39 15.52 -4.17
N VAL A 108 4.82 14.96 -3.04
CA VAL A 108 4.03 14.97 -1.81
C VAL A 108 4.07 16.38 -1.22
N GLU A 109 2.91 17.00 -1.04
CA GLU A 109 2.77 18.29 -0.37
C GLU A 109 2.60 18.08 1.13
N GLN A 110 1.70 17.18 1.51
CA GLN A 110 1.38 16.88 2.90
C GLN A 110 0.85 15.45 3.08
N LEU A 111 1.26 14.82 4.18
CA LEU A 111 0.61 13.62 4.69
C LEU A 111 -0.53 13.99 5.65
N ASP A 112 -1.76 13.59 5.32
CA ASP A 112 -2.91 13.65 6.22
C ASP A 112 -3.04 12.32 6.97
N LEU A 113 -2.67 12.36 8.26
CA LEU A 113 -2.72 11.20 9.15
C LEU A 113 -4.15 10.83 9.55
N HIS A 114 -5.09 11.79 9.54
CA HIS A 114 -6.48 11.57 9.92
C HIS A 114 -7.24 10.88 8.80
N ARG A 115 -7.08 11.36 7.56
CA ARG A 115 -7.72 10.77 6.38
C ARG A 115 -6.95 9.59 5.79
N GLN A 116 -5.79 9.27 6.34
CA GLN A 116 -4.87 8.26 5.80
C GLN A 116 -4.64 8.48 4.31
N ALA A 117 -4.32 9.71 3.93
CA ALA A 117 -4.21 10.13 2.54
C ALA A 117 -2.99 11.02 2.31
N ILE A 118 -2.43 10.90 1.11
CA ILE A 118 -1.34 11.74 0.63
C ILE A 118 -1.95 12.87 -0.19
N VAL A 119 -1.66 14.10 0.21
CA VAL A 119 -1.95 15.28 -0.58
C VAL A 119 -0.76 15.51 -1.49
N ALA A 120 -0.99 15.37 -2.80
CA ALA A 120 0.00 15.68 -3.81
C ALA A 120 -0.12 17.14 -4.22
N LYS A 121 1.01 17.72 -4.60
CA LYS A 121 1.05 19.03 -5.27
C LYS A 121 0.36 18.89 -6.63
N GLY A 122 -0.66 19.72 -6.86
CA GLY A 122 -1.45 19.66 -8.09
C GLY A 122 -0.59 20.00 -9.31
N ASN A 123 -0.27 19.00 -10.14
CA ASN A 123 0.50 19.18 -11.37
C ASN A 123 -0.41 19.26 -12.62
N SER A 124 -1.68 18.85 -12.51
CA SER A 124 -2.64 18.89 -13.62
C SER A 124 -4.07 19.10 -13.13
N LEU A 125 -4.90 19.80 -13.91
CA LEU A 125 -6.29 20.14 -13.57
C LEU A 125 -7.20 18.91 -13.42
N TYR A 126 -6.84 17.80 -14.10
CA TYR A 126 -7.54 16.51 -14.04
C TYR A 126 -6.92 15.53 -13.03
N ASP A 127 -5.90 16.04 -12.34
CA ASP A 127 -5.30 15.66 -11.07
C ASP A 127 -6.18 15.19 -9.89
N PRO A 128 -6.33 13.92 -9.47
CA PRO A 128 -6.73 13.71 -8.09
C PRO A 128 -5.61 14.25 -7.20
N ARG A 129 -5.89 15.33 -6.47
CA ARG A 129 -4.93 15.97 -5.55
C ARG A 129 -4.71 15.13 -4.28
N ILE A 130 -5.65 14.25 -3.97
CA ILE A 130 -5.68 13.45 -2.75
C ILE A 130 -5.65 11.98 -3.13
N PHE A 131 -4.67 11.26 -2.61
CA PHE A 131 -4.48 9.82 -2.82
C PHE A 131 -4.66 9.07 -1.50
N PRO A 132 -5.76 8.35 -1.29
CA PRO A 132 -5.95 7.49 -0.12
C PRO A 132 -4.89 6.38 -0.10
N LEU A 133 -4.26 6.15 1.06
CA LEU A 133 -3.20 5.15 1.23
C LEU A 133 -3.68 3.74 0.87
N GLU A 134 -4.95 3.42 1.16
CA GLU A 134 -5.60 2.14 0.83
C GLU A 134 -5.65 1.83 -0.67
N ARG A 135 -5.63 2.85 -1.53
CA ARG A 135 -5.71 2.69 -2.98
C ARG A 135 -4.34 2.57 -3.63
N ILE A 136 -3.27 2.84 -2.89
CA ILE A 136 -1.90 2.79 -3.37
C ILE A 136 -1.42 1.34 -3.27
N VAL A 137 -1.08 0.77 -4.41
CA VAL A 137 -0.63 -0.62 -4.54
C VAL A 137 0.88 -0.73 -4.40
N GLU A 138 1.60 0.24 -4.98
CA GLU A 138 3.06 0.23 -5.03
C GLU A 138 3.58 1.66 -5.02
N VAL A 139 4.70 1.88 -4.34
CA VAL A 139 5.41 3.16 -4.33
C VAL A 139 6.88 2.93 -4.64
N ARG A 140 7.43 3.81 -5.46
CA ARG A 140 8.84 3.83 -5.85
C ARG A 140 9.39 5.23 -5.68
N ASN A 141 10.66 5.33 -5.35
CA ASN A 141 11.35 6.60 -5.33
C ASN A 141 11.59 7.05 -6.78
N SER A 142 11.24 8.30 -7.11
CA SER A 142 11.32 8.78 -8.50
C SER A 142 12.76 8.89 -9.02
N ALA A 143 13.70 9.25 -8.14
CA ALA A 143 15.10 9.46 -8.49
C ALA A 143 15.85 8.13 -8.66
N THR A 144 15.55 7.14 -7.82
CA THR A 144 16.29 5.87 -7.78
C THR A 144 15.56 4.68 -8.37
N GLY A 145 14.24 4.78 -8.59
CA GLY A 145 13.38 3.67 -9.04
C GLY A 145 13.23 2.53 -8.03
N LYS A 146 13.88 2.62 -6.86
CA LYS A 146 13.83 1.62 -5.80
C LYS A 146 12.45 1.60 -5.14
N PRO A 147 12.01 0.44 -4.61
CA PRO A 147 10.78 0.35 -3.82
C PRO A 147 10.85 1.34 -2.65
N PHE A 148 9.81 2.13 -2.48
CA PHE A 148 9.67 3.07 -1.38
C PHE A 148 8.66 2.50 -0.38
N ASN A 149 9.09 2.27 0.85
CA ASN A 149 8.20 1.71 1.87
C ASN A 149 7.33 2.83 2.46
N LEU A 150 6.11 2.92 1.95
CA LEU A 150 5.13 3.92 2.35
C LEU A 150 4.77 3.82 3.85
N GLY A 151 4.64 2.61 4.38
CA GLY A 151 4.29 2.38 5.79
C GLY A 151 5.37 2.91 6.72
N LEU A 152 6.63 2.58 6.45
CA LEU A 152 7.77 3.08 7.22
C LEU A 152 7.88 4.60 7.17
N TRP A 153 7.64 5.20 6.01
CA TRP A 153 7.64 6.66 5.88
C TRP A 153 6.49 7.32 6.68
N VAL A 154 5.27 6.77 6.62
CA VAL A 154 4.12 7.28 7.41
C VAL A 154 4.41 7.21 8.91
N GLU A 155 5.02 6.12 9.39
CA GLU A 155 5.43 5.98 10.78
C GLU A 155 6.53 6.98 11.16
N ALA A 156 7.55 7.14 10.30
CA ALA A 156 8.62 8.09 10.51
C ALA A 156 8.08 9.54 10.61
N VAL A 157 7.16 9.93 9.73
CA VAL A 157 6.49 11.25 9.77
C VAL A 157 5.65 11.40 11.04
N ARG A 158 4.93 10.35 11.46
CA ARG A 158 4.14 10.37 12.71
C ARG A 158 5.02 10.60 13.93
N VAL A 159 6.14 9.87 14.03
CA VAL A 159 7.11 10.02 15.13
C VAL A 159 7.75 11.40 15.10
N ALA A 160 8.16 11.89 13.92
CA ALA A 160 8.75 13.21 13.77
C ALA A 160 7.79 14.34 14.22
N ARG A 161 6.52 14.28 13.81
CA ARG A 161 5.51 15.27 14.23
C ARG A 161 5.23 15.23 15.72
N ARG A 162 5.12 14.04 16.32
CA ARG A 162 4.94 13.88 17.78
C ARG A 162 6.08 14.51 18.57
N ARG A 163 7.34 14.24 18.18
CA ARG A 163 8.52 14.81 18.85
C ARG A 163 8.60 16.34 18.72
N ARG A 164 8.15 16.91 17.60
CA ARG A 164 8.09 18.37 17.45
C ARG A 164 7.08 19.00 18.39
N ALA A 165 5.90 18.39 18.57
CA ALA A 165 4.92 18.86 19.54
C ALA A 165 5.49 18.86 20.97
N GLU A 166 6.09 17.73 21.39
CA GLU A 166 6.72 17.61 22.72
C GLU A 166 7.84 18.66 22.94
N ARG A 167 8.62 18.99 21.90
CA ARG A 167 9.66 20.04 21.98
C ARG A 167 9.07 21.45 22.09
N THR A 168 7.99 21.73 21.38
CA THR A 168 7.31 23.03 21.45
C THR A 168 6.67 23.24 22.83
N ASP A 169 6.09 22.20 23.42
CA ASP A 169 5.49 22.27 24.76
C ASP A 169 6.55 22.58 25.83
N LEU A 170 7.71 21.93 25.77
CA LEU A 170 8.82 22.21 26.70
C LEU A 170 9.35 23.64 26.56
N GLN A 171 9.50 24.15 25.33
CA GLN A 171 9.92 25.54 25.12
C GLN A 171 8.90 26.58 25.62
N SER A 172 7.61 26.23 25.64
CA SER A 172 6.56 27.12 26.17
C SER A 172 6.58 27.24 27.70
N LEU A 173 7.12 26.22 28.40
CA LEU A 173 7.22 26.20 29.86
C LEU A 173 8.46 26.97 30.35
N ASP A 174 9.57 26.91 29.62
CA ASP A 174 10.81 27.63 29.96
C ASP A 174 10.73 29.15 29.71
N GLY A 175 9.76 29.60 28.92
CA GLY A 175 9.55 31.03 28.61
C GLY A 175 8.81 31.85 29.67
N HIS A 176 8.42 31.22 30.79
CA HIS A 176 7.62 31.84 31.86
C HIS A 176 8.29 31.81 33.25
N ALA A 177 9.58 31.48 33.35
CA ALA A 177 10.39 31.59 34.56
C ALA A 177 11.33 32.81 34.47
#